data_AF-A0A956SFH1-F1
#
_entry.id   AF-A0A956SFH1-F1
#
_cell.length_a   1.000
_cell.length_b   1.000
_cell.length_c   1.000
_cell.angle_alpha   90.00
_cell.angle_beta   90.00
_cell.angle_gamma   90.00
#
_symmetry.space_group_name_H-M   'P 1'
#
loop_
_entity.id
_entity.type
_entity.pdbx_description
1 polymer ?
#
loop_
_entity_poly.entity_id
_entity_poly.type
_entity_poly.pdbx_seq_one_letter_code
_entity_poly.pdbx_strand_id
1 'polypeptide(L)'
;MIPKTWLGRILSFWDDLRSSYWFVPLLMSIGGSIGALVLLDLDRRNEPAFGDFFGSFSLSSEATRSVLSTITGSVITVTGVVFSITVVALTLASSQFGPRLLRGFLRDRSNQFVLGTFVSTFLFNLIVLRGVKNDHPPILASTVAVLLAVGSVFILIYFIHHVTTSIQAPSVIASVGRELVSAVERFTLEEPAEPADDAGHSPSRSLDRTLDEPDAAGRGMREAGIGERDRRSPDPHAHDAEPQGRSGRHAQGATVRSRSAGFLRVIDHSGLVDLAKENDLFVEVVVRPGEFVPLDRVLAVVHGASETGPGSTGTKAGLSDDDWDDIRGAFVLGDRRTEIQDPSLLVDQLVEMGARALSPGVNDPHTAIQCLGRLGDGVGRLGARYWPAFRHRDDDGQVRVVLPRTEFADFAWRSFAPFRQYGAGDPTVVVALVEAAGLAAARCIREADRDALQEVVDEMLDAGLARDSISPSDRRQIESARERFAFRVQVAPSSDQGIKPQQ
;
A
#
# COMPACT_ATOMS: atom_id res chain seq x y z
N MET A 1 12.28 0.39 30.76
CA MET A 1 11.01 -0.20 30.26
C MET A 1 10.91 0.13 28.79
N ILE A 2 10.70 -0.87 27.93
CA ILE A 2 10.41 -0.65 26.51
C ILE A 2 8.90 -0.34 26.44
N PRO A 3 8.46 0.76 25.81
CA PRO A 3 7.04 1.09 25.69
C PRO A 3 6.27 -0.06 25.03
N LYS A 4 5.08 -0.39 25.53
CA LYS A 4 4.31 -1.58 25.10
C LYS A 4 3.87 -1.52 23.63
N THR A 5 3.85 -0.33 23.03
CA THR A 5 3.45 -0.06 21.63
C THR A 5 4.62 0.03 20.64
N TRP A 6 5.78 -0.56 20.98
CA TRP A 6 6.98 -0.50 20.14
C TRP A 6 6.87 -1.28 18.82
N LEU A 7 6.01 -2.30 18.75
CA LEU A 7 5.93 -3.19 17.60
C LEU A 7 5.53 -2.44 16.33
N GLY A 8 4.49 -1.60 16.41
CA GLY A 8 4.05 -0.76 15.29
C GLY A 8 5.13 0.21 14.80
N ARG A 9 5.90 0.80 15.74
CA ARG A 9 7.00 1.72 15.42
C ARG A 9 8.18 1.01 14.77
N ILE A 10 8.55 -0.19 15.24
CA ILE A 10 9.60 -1.01 14.63
C ILE A 10 9.19 -1.40 13.20
N LEU A 11 7.94 -1.83 13.00
CA LEU A 11 7.44 -2.22 11.69
C LEU A 11 7.51 -1.04 10.70
N SER A 12 7.07 0.16 11.10
CA SER A 12 7.20 1.36 10.26
C SER A 12 8.66 1.73 10.02
N PHE A 13 9.50 1.73 11.05
CA PHE A 13 10.92 2.08 10.91
C PHE A 13 11.65 1.13 9.97
N TRP A 14 11.35 -0.16 10.07
CA TRP A 14 11.96 -1.17 9.23
C TRP A 14 11.45 -1.13 7.80
N ASP A 15 10.18 -0.74 7.58
CA ASP A 15 9.67 -0.42 6.24
C ASP A 15 10.38 0.80 5.65
N ASP A 16 10.60 1.87 6.44
CA ASP A 16 11.38 3.04 6.01
C ASP A 16 12.83 2.65 5.67
N LEU A 17 13.44 1.74 6.44
CA LEU A 17 14.79 1.22 6.17
C LEU A 17 14.84 0.36 4.90
N ARG A 18 13.85 -0.51 4.71
CA ARG A 18 13.77 -1.40 3.54
C ARG A 18 13.38 -0.68 2.26
N SER A 19 12.63 0.42 2.38
CA SER A 19 12.28 1.29 1.25
C SER A 19 13.38 2.30 0.91
N SER A 20 14.44 2.39 1.73
CA SER A 20 15.63 3.18 1.42
C SER A 20 16.43 2.56 0.28
N TYR A 21 16.66 3.36 -0.76
CA TYR A 21 17.49 2.99 -1.91
C TYR A 21 18.95 2.69 -1.52
N TRP A 22 19.45 3.26 -0.41
CA TRP A 22 20.86 3.19 -0.02
C TRP A 22 21.19 2.14 1.02
N PHE A 23 20.18 1.59 1.70
CA PHE A 23 20.42 0.70 2.83
C PHE A 23 21.20 -0.57 2.42
N VAL A 24 20.76 -1.25 1.35
CA VAL A 24 21.45 -2.44 0.82
C VAL A 24 22.82 -2.10 0.23
N PRO A 25 22.98 -1.07 -0.65
CA PRO A 25 24.29 -0.66 -1.14
C PRO A 25 25.30 -0.35 -0.03
N LEU A 26 24.86 0.33 1.03
CA LEU A 26 25.71 0.67 2.17
C LEU A 26 26.18 -0.60 2.90
N LEU A 27 25.27 -1.54 3.17
CA LEU A 27 25.61 -2.80 3.81
C LEU A 27 26.61 -3.62 2.97
N MET A 28 26.39 -3.70 1.66
CA MET A 28 27.29 -4.38 0.72
C MET A 28 28.67 -3.70 0.66
N SER A 29 28.71 -2.37 0.74
CA SER A 29 29.94 -1.57 0.74
C SER A 29 30.75 -1.80 2.02
N ILE A 30 30.09 -1.85 3.18
CA ILE A 30 30.71 -2.19 4.46
C ILE A 30 31.26 -3.62 4.40
N GLY A 31 30.45 -4.57 3.94
CA GLY A 31 30.86 -5.98 3.77
C GLY A 31 32.07 -6.14 2.86
N GLY A 32 32.08 -5.48 1.70
CA GLY A 32 33.22 -5.49 0.77
C GLY A 32 34.47 -4.85 1.36
N SER A 33 34.31 -3.75 2.11
CA SER A 33 35.43 -3.09 2.79
C SER A 33 36.06 -3.99 3.87
N ILE A 34 35.23 -4.65 4.68
CA ILE A 34 35.69 -5.62 5.67
C ILE A 34 36.37 -6.81 4.97
N GLY A 35 35.76 -7.33 3.90
CA GLY A 35 36.32 -8.41 3.09
C GLY A 35 37.71 -8.07 2.53
N ALA A 36 37.89 -6.86 2.01
CA ALA A 36 39.20 -6.39 1.53
C ALA A 36 40.25 -6.38 2.65
N LEU A 37 39.90 -5.89 3.84
CA LEU A 37 40.81 -5.86 4.99
C LEU A 37 41.18 -7.28 5.47
N VAL A 38 40.21 -8.19 5.51
CA VAL A 38 40.44 -9.59 5.89
C VAL A 38 41.36 -10.29 4.88
N LEU A 39 41.12 -10.13 3.58
CA LEU A 39 41.97 -10.74 2.54
C LEU A 39 43.39 -10.18 2.57
N LEU A 40 43.55 -8.87 2.79
CA LEU A 40 44.88 -8.27 2.97
C LEU A 40 45.58 -8.77 4.23
N ASP A 41 44.86 -9.05 5.32
CA ASP A 41 45.44 -9.64 6.53
C ASP A 41 45.90 -11.08 6.28
N LEU A 42 45.10 -11.87 5.55
CA LEU A 42 45.46 -13.23 5.14
C LEU A 42 46.68 -13.25 4.21
N ASP A 43 46.73 -12.35 3.22
CA ASP A 43 47.88 -12.19 2.32
C ASP A 43 49.16 -11.86 3.12
N ARG A 44 49.06 -11.07 4.21
CA ARG A 44 50.21 -10.76 5.08
C ARG A 44 50.70 -11.94 5.91
N ARG A 45 49.81 -12.87 6.26
CA ARG A 45 50.16 -14.08 7.02
C ARG A 45 50.90 -15.12 6.16
N ASN A 46 50.90 -14.95 4.84
CA ASN A 46 51.65 -15.77 3.87
C ASN A 46 51.37 -17.28 4.02
N GLU A 47 50.08 -17.63 4.13
CA GLU A 47 49.63 -19.02 4.26
C GLU A 47 49.93 -19.82 2.96
N PRO A 48 50.77 -20.86 3.01
CA PRO A 48 51.30 -21.54 1.81
C PRO A 48 50.20 -22.20 0.95
N ALA A 49 49.09 -22.60 1.55
CA ALA A 49 47.95 -23.23 0.85
C ALA A 49 47.33 -22.33 -0.25
N PHE A 50 47.35 -21.01 -0.07
CA PHE A 50 46.80 -20.08 -1.06
C PHE A 50 47.81 -19.72 -2.16
N GLY A 51 49.10 -19.69 -1.82
CA GLY A 51 50.18 -19.42 -2.77
C GLY A 51 50.27 -20.48 -3.87
N ASP A 52 50.07 -21.76 -3.53
CA ASP A 52 50.14 -22.86 -4.50
C ASP A 52 48.94 -22.89 -5.47
N PHE A 53 47.74 -22.54 -4.99
CA PHE A 53 46.53 -22.55 -5.82
C PHE A 53 46.41 -21.30 -6.71
N PHE A 54 46.72 -20.13 -6.17
CA PHE A 54 46.60 -18.85 -6.89
C PHE A 54 47.91 -18.38 -7.54
N GLY A 55 49.02 -19.11 -7.35
CA GLY A 55 50.33 -18.73 -7.87
C GLY A 55 50.39 -18.54 -9.38
N SER A 56 49.56 -19.27 -10.15
CA SER A 56 49.41 -19.10 -11.61
C SER A 56 48.81 -17.75 -12.00
N PHE A 57 48.12 -17.07 -11.09
CA PHE A 57 47.53 -15.74 -11.29
C PHE A 57 48.37 -14.63 -10.62
N SER A 58 49.58 -14.93 -10.15
CA SER A 58 50.44 -13.95 -9.50
C SER A 58 50.82 -12.82 -10.47
N LEU A 59 50.61 -11.59 -10.01
CA LEU A 59 50.97 -10.36 -10.71
C LEU A 59 52.11 -9.68 -9.96
N SER A 60 52.99 -8.96 -10.66
CA SER A 60 53.97 -8.09 -10.00
C SER A 60 53.25 -6.98 -9.23
N SER A 61 53.91 -6.38 -8.24
CA SER A 61 53.34 -5.27 -7.45
C SER A 61 52.95 -4.08 -8.33
N GLU A 62 53.73 -3.80 -9.38
CA GLU A 62 53.44 -2.74 -10.35
C GLU A 62 52.24 -3.09 -11.24
N ALA A 63 52.20 -4.33 -11.78
CA ALA A 63 51.08 -4.80 -12.57
C ALA A 63 49.77 -4.81 -11.74
N THR A 64 49.85 -5.23 -10.48
CA THR A 64 48.73 -5.24 -9.53
C THR A 64 48.19 -3.82 -9.33
N ARG A 65 49.03 -2.82 -9.07
CA ARG A 65 48.59 -1.42 -8.94
C ARG A 65 47.95 -0.90 -10.22
N SER A 66 48.55 -1.19 -11.38
CA SER A 66 48.04 -0.76 -12.68
C SER A 66 46.64 -1.35 -12.97
N VAL A 67 46.48 -2.66 -12.77
CA VAL A 67 45.20 -3.36 -12.96
C VAL A 67 44.15 -2.84 -11.98
N LEU A 68 44.46 -2.77 -10.68
CA LEU A 68 43.53 -2.26 -9.67
C LEU A 68 43.13 -0.81 -9.92
N SER A 69 44.06 0.05 -10.34
CA SER A 69 43.78 1.45 -10.69
C SER A 69 42.86 1.54 -11.91
N THR A 70 43.11 0.72 -12.93
CA THR A 70 42.28 0.65 -14.14
C THR A 70 40.86 0.19 -13.79
N ILE A 71 40.73 -0.91 -13.02
CA ILE A 71 39.45 -1.42 -12.55
C ILE A 71 38.72 -0.35 -11.73
N THR A 72 39.41 0.30 -10.79
CA THR A 72 38.83 1.36 -9.95
C THR A 72 38.24 2.49 -10.79
N GLY A 73 39.00 2.97 -11.79
CA GLY A 73 38.54 4.03 -12.71
C GLY A 73 37.38 3.60 -13.62
N SER A 74 37.39 2.37 -14.12
CA SER A 74 36.29 1.82 -14.91
C SER A 74 35.02 1.64 -14.07
N VAL A 75 35.12 1.08 -12.87
CA VAL A 75 33.97 0.79 -12.00
C VAL A 75 33.29 2.08 -11.53
N ILE A 76 34.03 3.13 -11.16
CA ILE A 76 33.40 4.41 -10.77
C ILE A 76 32.64 5.04 -11.95
N THR A 77 33.18 4.92 -13.16
CA THR A 77 32.53 5.42 -14.38
C THR A 77 31.23 4.66 -14.67
N VAL A 78 31.28 3.32 -14.62
CA VAL A 78 30.08 2.47 -14.79
C VAL A 78 29.04 2.74 -13.71
N THR A 79 29.46 2.95 -12.47
CA THR A 79 28.56 3.33 -11.36
C THR A 79 27.79 4.61 -11.69
N GLY A 80 28.47 5.63 -12.22
CA GLY A 80 27.83 6.88 -12.65
C GLY A 80 26.82 6.70 -13.78
N VAL A 81 27.11 5.83 -14.75
CA VAL A 81 26.19 5.47 -15.84
C VAL A 81 24.96 4.74 -15.29
N VAL A 82 25.15 3.76 -14.41
CA VAL A 82 24.05 3.02 -13.75
C VAL A 82 23.14 3.96 -12.97
N PHE A 83 23.72 4.89 -12.20
CA PHE A 83 22.97 5.90 -11.48
C PHE A 83 22.16 6.80 -12.43
N SER A 84 22.79 7.28 -13.50
CA SER A 84 22.14 8.14 -14.51
C SER A 84 20.97 7.43 -15.19
N ILE A 85 21.16 6.18 -15.63
CA ILE A 85 20.10 5.36 -16.23
C ILE A 85 18.95 5.13 -15.24
N THR A 86 19.27 4.87 -13.97
CA THR A 86 18.25 4.66 -12.93
C THR A 86 17.41 5.92 -12.70
N VAL A 87 18.01 7.11 -12.68
CA VAL A 87 17.28 8.37 -12.54
C VAL A 87 16.41 8.66 -13.76
N VAL A 88 16.92 8.39 -14.98
CA VAL A 88 16.14 8.53 -16.21
C VAL A 88 14.95 7.58 -16.20
N ALA A 89 15.17 6.31 -15.84
CA ALA A 89 14.13 5.30 -15.69
C ALA A 89 13.03 5.77 -14.72
N LEU A 90 13.45 6.29 -13.57
CA LEU A 90 12.56 6.79 -12.53
C LEU A 90 11.71 7.98 -13.01
N THR A 91 12.35 8.90 -13.73
CA THR A 91 11.70 10.08 -14.32
C THR A 91 10.65 9.65 -15.35
N LEU A 92 11.01 8.70 -16.23
CA LEU A 92 10.12 8.18 -17.24
C LEU A 92 8.92 7.48 -16.60
N ALA A 93 9.15 6.59 -15.63
CA ALA A 93 8.10 5.89 -14.91
C ALA A 93 7.14 6.87 -14.20
N SER A 94 7.65 7.88 -13.50
CA SER A 94 6.83 8.91 -12.85
C SER A 94 5.99 9.69 -13.87
N SER A 95 6.58 10.02 -15.02
CA SER A 95 5.90 10.76 -16.08
C SER A 95 4.81 9.94 -16.76
N GLN A 96 5.03 8.62 -16.93
CA GLN A 96 4.14 7.74 -17.69
C GLN A 96 3.02 7.16 -16.83
N PHE A 97 3.33 6.73 -15.61
CA PHE A 97 2.42 5.93 -14.77
C PHE A 97 1.97 6.63 -13.49
N GLY A 98 2.59 7.76 -13.16
CA GLY A 98 2.23 8.58 -12.01
C GLY A 98 3.26 8.54 -10.87
N PRO A 99 3.34 9.61 -10.07
CA PRO A 99 4.34 9.75 -9.01
C PRO A 99 4.19 8.72 -7.89
N ARG A 100 3.02 8.07 -7.75
CA ARG A 100 2.78 7.11 -6.66
C ARG A 100 3.57 5.81 -6.82
N LEU A 101 4.07 5.51 -8.03
CA LEU A 101 4.87 4.31 -8.32
C LEU A 101 6.37 4.48 -8.08
N LEU A 102 6.83 5.72 -7.83
CA LEU A 102 8.23 6.06 -7.54
C LEU A 102 8.83 5.16 -6.44
N ARG A 103 8.01 4.83 -5.44
CA ARG A 103 8.42 4.01 -4.30
C ARG A 103 8.75 2.57 -4.68
N GLY A 104 7.98 1.97 -5.59
CA GLY A 104 8.24 0.62 -6.08
C GLY A 104 9.63 0.54 -6.72
N PHE A 105 9.97 1.54 -7.55
CA PHE A 105 11.28 1.63 -8.20
C PHE A 105 12.45 1.84 -7.24
N LEU A 106 12.27 2.65 -6.19
CA LEU A 106 13.31 2.85 -5.16
C LEU A 106 13.47 1.62 -4.24
N ARG A 107 12.40 0.85 -4.04
CA ARG A 107 12.39 -0.41 -3.28
C ARG A 107 12.94 -1.61 -4.08
N ASP A 108 13.16 -1.44 -5.37
CA ASP A 108 13.62 -2.52 -6.25
C ASP A 108 14.98 -3.06 -5.79
N ARG A 109 14.95 -4.31 -5.31
CA ARG A 109 16.12 -5.01 -4.76
C ARG A 109 17.20 -5.27 -5.81
N SER A 110 16.81 -5.41 -7.07
CA SER A 110 17.76 -5.61 -8.16
C SER A 110 18.58 -4.34 -8.40
N ASN A 111 17.92 -3.18 -8.44
CA ASN A 111 18.62 -1.89 -8.59
C ASN A 111 19.56 -1.62 -7.40
N GLN A 112 19.10 -1.91 -6.18
CA GLN A 112 19.90 -1.79 -4.97
C GLN A 112 21.13 -2.72 -4.98
N PHE A 113 20.96 -3.97 -5.41
CA PHE A 113 22.05 -4.95 -5.50
C PHE A 113 23.08 -4.59 -6.57
N VAL A 114 22.62 -4.14 -7.74
CA VAL A 114 23.50 -3.68 -8.83
C VAL A 114 24.36 -2.51 -8.35
N LEU A 115 23.74 -1.45 -7.81
CA LEU A 115 24.46 -0.29 -7.31
C LEU A 115 25.41 -0.67 -6.16
N GLY A 116 24.93 -1.48 -5.22
CA GLY A 116 25.72 -1.98 -4.11
C GLY A 116 26.94 -2.76 -4.56
N THR A 117 26.83 -3.56 -5.61
CA THR A 117 27.97 -4.31 -6.16
C THR A 117 29.01 -3.37 -6.76
N PHE A 118 28.62 -2.39 -7.57
CA PHE A 118 29.60 -1.47 -8.16
C PHE A 118 30.30 -0.60 -7.10
N VAL A 119 29.56 -0.04 -6.15
CA VAL A 119 30.13 0.77 -5.07
C VAL A 119 31.02 -0.08 -4.16
N SER A 120 30.59 -1.31 -3.83
CA SER A 120 31.38 -2.24 -3.02
C SER A 120 32.68 -2.67 -3.74
N THR A 121 32.59 -3.04 -5.02
CA THR A 121 33.77 -3.38 -5.84
C THR A 121 34.73 -2.19 -5.96
N PHE A 122 34.22 -0.97 -6.11
CA PHE A 122 35.05 0.23 -6.12
C PHE A 122 35.82 0.43 -4.81
N LEU A 123 35.14 0.37 -3.67
CA LEU A 123 35.76 0.52 -2.35
C LEU A 123 36.73 -0.63 -2.03
N PHE A 124 36.35 -1.86 -2.39
CA PHE A 124 37.22 -3.04 -2.27
C PHE A 124 38.54 -2.79 -3.02
N ASN A 125 38.47 -2.40 -4.30
CA ASN A 125 39.65 -2.13 -5.11
C ASN A 125 40.53 -1.00 -4.53
N LEU A 126 39.93 0.07 -4.01
CA LEU A 126 40.70 1.16 -3.36
C LEU A 126 41.43 0.68 -2.10
N ILE A 127 40.79 -0.14 -1.28
CA ILE A 127 41.40 -0.68 -0.05
C ILE A 127 42.53 -1.65 -0.40
N VAL A 128 42.33 -2.54 -1.37
CA VAL A 128 43.37 -3.45 -1.85
C VAL A 128 44.52 -2.68 -2.48
N LEU A 129 44.24 -1.66 -3.30
CA LEU A 129 45.25 -0.80 -3.93
C LEU A 129 46.12 -0.10 -2.88
N ARG A 130 45.52 0.40 -1.80
CA ARG A 130 46.25 0.96 -0.65
C ARG A 130 47.12 -0.09 0.06
N GLY A 131 46.72 -1.35 0.04
CA GLY A 131 47.42 -2.47 0.68
C GLY A 131 48.65 -2.99 -0.08
N VAL A 132 48.84 -2.62 -1.35
CA VAL A 132 49.92 -3.16 -2.19
C VAL A 132 51.30 -2.63 -1.76
N LYS A 133 52.16 -3.52 -1.26
CA LYS A 133 53.58 -3.24 -0.94
C LYS A 133 54.48 -3.50 -2.17
N ASN A 134 55.70 -2.95 -2.18
CA ASN A 134 56.62 -3.09 -3.32
C ASN A 134 57.13 -4.53 -3.50
N ASP A 135 57.48 -5.19 -2.40
CA ASP A 135 58.19 -6.47 -2.48
C ASP A 135 57.27 -7.70 -2.41
N HIS A 136 56.02 -7.52 -1.95
CA HIS A 136 55.06 -8.60 -1.74
C HIS A 136 53.65 -8.16 -2.18
N PRO A 137 53.22 -8.50 -3.40
CA PRO A 137 51.88 -8.19 -3.88
C PRO A 137 50.82 -9.07 -3.18
N PRO A 138 49.64 -8.53 -2.84
CA PRO A 138 48.56 -9.31 -2.24
C PRO A 138 47.85 -10.17 -3.31
N ILE A 139 48.29 -11.41 -3.49
CA ILE A 139 47.83 -12.31 -4.58
C ILE A 139 46.35 -12.66 -4.41
N LEU A 140 45.92 -12.99 -3.19
CA LEU A 140 44.54 -13.41 -2.94
C LEU A 140 43.59 -12.23 -3.14
N ALA A 141 43.87 -11.09 -2.51
CA ALA A 141 43.02 -9.91 -2.60
C ALA A 141 42.96 -9.35 -4.03
N SER A 142 44.07 -9.36 -4.78
CA SER A 142 44.09 -8.90 -6.17
C SER A 142 43.37 -9.85 -7.14
N THR A 143 43.43 -11.17 -6.91
CA THR A 143 42.66 -12.14 -7.71
C THR A 143 41.16 -11.95 -7.48
N VAL A 144 40.72 -11.80 -6.23
CA VAL A 144 39.33 -11.50 -5.90
C VAL A 144 38.89 -10.17 -6.52
N ALA A 145 39.74 -9.14 -6.51
CA ALA A 145 39.46 -7.86 -7.15
C ALA A 145 39.16 -8.01 -8.66
N VAL A 146 39.97 -8.79 -9.37
CA VAL A 146 39.78 -9.06 -10.81
C VAL A 146 38.50 -9.87 -11.05
N LEU A 147 38.22 -10.87 -10.23
CA LEU A 147 36.97 -11.65 -10.32
C LEU A 147 35.73 -10.79 -10.07
N LEU A 148 35.77 -9.88 -9.10
CA LEU A 148 34.70 -8.92 -8.85
C LEU A 148 34.50 -7.99 -10.05
N ALA A 149 35.59 -7.53 -10.69
CA ALA A 149 35.52 -6.69 -11.89
C ALA A 149 34.87 -7.42 -13.07
N VAL A 150 35.22 -8.69 -13.30
CA VAL A 150 34.58 -9.54 -14.32
C VAL A 150 33.10 -9.76 -13.99
N GLY A 151 32.78 -10.06 -12.73
CA GLY A 151 31.40 -10.19 -12.24
C GLY A 151 30.58 -8.92 -12.46
N SER A 152 31.17 -7.73 -12.26
CA SER A 152 30.53 -6.44 -12.51
C SER A 152 30.08 -6.26 -13.96
N VAL A 153 30.76 -6.87 -14.94
CA VAL A 153 30.30 -6.84 -16.35
C VAL A 153 29.00 -7.61 -16.53
N PHE A 154 28.88 -8.80 -15.94
CA PHE A 154 27.64 -9.59 -15.99
C PHE A 154 26.49 -8.88 -15.27
N ILE A 155 26.78 -8.25 -14.13
CA ILE A 155 25.81 -7.44 -13.38
C ILE A 155 25.36 -6.22 -14.20
N LEU A 156 26.23 -5.61 -14.99
CA LEU A 156 25.86 -4.53 -15.91
C LEU A 156 24.87 -5.00 -16.98
N ILE A 157 25.14 -6.15 -17.61
CA ILE A 157 24.26 -6.73 -18.63
C ILE A 157 22.90 -7.06 -18.02
N TYR A 158 22.89 -7.68 -16.84
CA TYR A 158 21.67 -7.93 -16.07
C TYR A 158 20.90 -6.64 -15.78
N PHE A 159 21.58 -5.59 -15.31
CA PHE A 159 20.97 -4.30 -15.00
C PHE A 159 20.28 -3.68 -16.22
N ILE A 160 20.93 -3.69 -17.39
CA ILE A 160 20.35 -3.14 -18.61
C ILE A 160 19.06 -3.88 -18.97
N HIS A 161 19.07 -5.23 -18.91
CA HIS A 161 17.86 -6.02 -19.16
C HIS A 161 16.76 -5.75 -18.14
N HIS A 162 17.12 -5.71 -16.85
CA HIS A 162 16.19 -5.48 -15.74
C HIS A 162 15.51 -4.11 -15.85
N VAL A 163 16.27 -3.03 -16.03
CA VAL A 163 15.70 -1.68 -16.17
C VAL A 163 14.83 -1.57 -17.41
N THR A 164 15.25 -2.16 -18.54
CA THR A 164 14.48 -2.10 -19.79
C THR A 164 13.14 -2.83 -19.68
N THR A 165 13.08 -3.94 -18.94
CA THR A 165 11.86 -4.76 -18.80
C THR A 165 10.96 -4.30 -17.64
N SER A 166 11.53 -3.78 -16.57
CA SER A 166 10.79 -3.30 -15.39
C SER A 166 10.02 -1.99 -15.65
N ILE A 167 10.50 -1.14 -16.57
CA ILE A 167 9.81 0.11 -16.94
C ILE A 167 8.57 -0.14 -17.80
N GLN A 168 8.44 -1.30 -18.45
CA GLN A 168 7.29 -1.56 -19.33
C GLN A 168 5.97 -1.62 -18.54
N ALA A 169 4.93 -0.99 -19.08
CA ALA A 169 3.61 -0.90 -18.43
C ALA A 169 3.07 -2.26 -17.93
N PRO A 170 3.11 -3.35 -18.73
CA PRO A 170 2.63 -4.65 -18.27
C PRO A 170 3.38 -5.18 -17.04
N SER A 171 4.69 -4.96 -16.97
CA SER A 171 5.53 -5.37 -15.84
C SER A 171 5.17 -4.62 -14.57
N VAL A 172 5.00 -3.30 -14.67
CA VAL A 172 4.62 -2.44 -13.53
C VAL A 172 3.23 -2.80 -13.03
N ILE A 173 2.24 -2.91 -13.91
CA ILE A 173 0.86 -3.29 -13.58
C ILE A 173 0.82 -4.69 -12.95
N ALA A 174 1.54 -5.65 -13.52
CA ALA A 174 1.63 -6.99 -12.96
C ALA A 174 2.29 -7.01 -11.58
N SER A 175 3.30 -6.16 -11.34
CA SER A 175 3.95 -6.03 -10.04
C SER A 175 2.99 -5.48 -8.99
N VAL A 176 2.34 -4.34 -9.26
CA VAL A 176 1.37 -3.73 -8.33
C VAL A 176 0.18 -4.67 -8.11
N GLY A 177 -0.29 -5.38 -9.14
CA GLY A 177 -1.34 -6.39 -9.00
C GLY A 177 -0.95 -7.55 -8.09
N ARG A 178 0.29 -8.06 -8.18
CA ARG A 178 0.78 -9.09 -7.25
C ARG A 178 0.92 -8.57 -5.82
N GLU A 179 1.37 -7.33 -5.65
CA GLU A 179 1.43 -6.68 -4.34
C GLU A 179 0.02 -6.53 -3.75
N LEU A 180 -0.98 -6.16 -4.57
CA LEU A 180 -2.38 -6.04 -4.15
C LEU A 180 -2.92 -7.39 -3.65
N VAL A 181 -2.74 -8.46 -4.42
CA VAL A 181 -3.15 -9.81 -4.01
C VAL A 181 -2.49 -10.20 -2.69
N SER A 182 -1.18 -9.98 -2.57
CA SER A 182 -0.43 -10.30 -1.35
C SER A 182 -0.91 -9.45 -0.15
N ALA A 183 -1.30 -8.19 -0.38
CA ALA A 183 -1.82 -7.32 0.68
C ALA A 183 -3.22 -7.74 1.12
N VAL A 184 -4.10 -8.09 0.18
CA VAL A 184 -5.42 -8.66 0.48
C VAL A 184 -5.28 -9.94 1.29
N GLU A 185 -4.38 -10.85 0.88
CA GLU A 185 -4.17 -12.13 1.58
C GLU A 185 -3.62 -11.96 3.00
N ARG A 186 -2.80 -10.93 3.26
CA ARG A 186 -2.30 -10.60 4.61
C ARG A 186 -3.35 -9.92 5.49
N PHE A 187 -4.28 -9.18 4.89
CA PHE A 187 -5.25 -8.37 5.62
C PHE A 187 -6.55 -9.13 5.93
N THR A 188 -6.87 -10.13 5.12
CA THR A 188 -8.11 -10.91 5.21
C THR A 188 -7.93 -12.22 5.96
N LEU A 189 -9.03 -12.76 6.46
CA LEU A 189 -9.10 -14.02 7.20
C LEU A 189 -9.77 -15.11 6.36
N GLU A 190 -9.38 -16.37 6.59
CA GLU A 190 -10.02 -17.54 5.95
C GLU A 190 -11.36 -17.89 6.59
N GLU A 191 -11.52 -17.59 7.88
CA GLU A 191 -12.77 -17.79 8.64
C GLU A 191 -13.33 -16.46 9.15
N PRO A 192 -14.65 -16.36 9.39
CA PRO A 192 -15.25 -15.17 9.96
C PRO A 192 -14.64 -14.84 11.33
N ALA A 193 -14.23 -13.60 11.52
CA ALA A 193 -13.69 -13.14 12.80
C ALA A 193 -14.77 -13.05 13.90
N GLU A 194 -16.04 -12.93 13.51
CA GLU A 194 -17.18 -12.83 14.41
C GLU A 194 -18.28 -13.83 13.99
N PRO A 195 -19.00 -14.45 14.96
CA PRO A 195 -20.17 -15.26 14.66
C PRO A 195 -21.27 -14.44 13.97
N ALA A 196 -22.06 -15.07 13.11
CA ALA A 196 -23.09 -14.41 12.29
C ALA A 196 -24.11 -13.57 13.08
N ASP A 197 -24.35 -13.89 14.36
CA ASP A 197 -25.34 -13.23 15.21
C ASP A 197 -24.96 -11.80 15.64
N ASP A 198 -23.66 -11.45 15.63
CA ASP A 198 -23.19 -10.10 16.00
C ASP A 198 -23.19 -9.11 14.80
N ALA A 199 -23.43 -9.60 13.58
CA ALA A 199 -23.43 -8.80 12.35
C ALA A 199 -24.60 -7.80 12.25
N GLY A 200 -25.61 -7.93 13.12
CA GLY A 200 -26.86 -7.16 13.08
C GLY A 200 -26.82 -5.77 13.75
N HIS A 201 -25.80 -5.44 14.55
CA HIS A 201 -25.72 -4.15 15.25
C HIS A 201 -24.66 -3.24 14.63
N SER A 202 -25.03 -2.56 13.53
CA SER A 202 -24.23 -1.47 12.93
C SER A 202 -24.60 -0.11 13.53
N PRO A 203 -23.66 0.67 14.10
CA PRO A 203 -23.85 2.09 14.41
C PRO A 203 -23.78 3.00 13.16
N SER A 204 -23.27 2.49 12.04
CA SER A 204 -22.93 3.29 10.85
C SER A 204 -24.03 3.35 9.78
N ARG A 205 -25.03 2.46 9.79
CA ARG A 205 -26.11 2.43 8.78
C ARG A 205 -27.21 3.48 8.97
N SER A 206 -27.19 4.25 10.06
CA SER A 206 -28.15 5.33 10.33
C SER A 206 -27.64 6.73 9.96
N LEU A 207 -26.55 6.84 9.20
CA LEU A 207 -25.97 8.12 8.81
C LEU A 207 -26.46 8.68 7.47
N ASP A 208 -27.24 7.93 6.68
CA ASP A 208 -27.58 8.34 5.31
C ASP A 208 -29.05 8.12 4.90
N ARG A 209 -29.99 7.98 5.86
CA ARG A 209 -31.42 7.72 5.56
C ARG A 209 -32.44 8.61 6.29
N THR A 210 -32.07 9.81 6.68
CA THR A 210 -33.03 10.82 7.15
C THR A 210 -32.89 12.10 6.33
N LEU A 211 -33.27 12.01 5.06
CA LEU A 211 -33.87 13.11 4.32
C LEU A 211 -35.32 12.67 4.07
N ASP A 212 -36.17 12.86 5.08
CA ASP A 212 -37.59 12.51 5.03
C ASP A 212 -38.31 13.35 3.96
N GLU A 213 -39.08 12.66 3.12
CA GLU A 213 -40.26 13.19 2.47
C GLU A 213 -41.23 13.76 3.52
N PRO A 214 -41.85 14.94 3.32
CA PRO A 214 -42.91 15.38 4.20
C PRO A 214 -44.24 14.73 3.76
N ASP A 215 -44.72 13.84 4.63
CA ASP A 215 -46.04 13.23 4.55
C ASP A 215 -47.17 14.28 4.55
N ALA A 216 -48.16 14.04 3.70
CA ALA A 216 -49.31 14.88 3.48
C ALA A 216 -50.40 14.67 4.55
N ALA A 217 -50.84 15.74 5.21
CA ALA A 217 -52.19 15.83 5.81
C ALA A 217 -52.68 17.29 5.96
N GLY A 218 -53.23 17.84 4.87
CA GLY A 218 -54.42 18.69 4.78
C GLY A 218 -54.60 19.92 5.69
N ARG A 219 -54.64 21.11 5.04
CA ARG A 219 -55.76 22.09 5.10
C ARG A 219 -55.49 23.31 4.21
N GLY A 220 -56.48 23.66 3.38
CA GLY A 220 -56.83 25.08 3.16
C GLY A 220 -56.24 25.79 1.94
N MET A 221 -56.99 25.72 0.85
CA MET A 221 -57.02 26.63 -0.31
C MET A 221 -56.76 28.13 0.00
N ARG A 222 -55.91 28.78 -0.80
CA ARG A 222 -56.19 30.06 -1.50
C ARG A 222 -55.06 30.48 -2.46
N GLU A 223 -55.50 30.99 -3.60
CA GLU A 223 -54.75 31.46 -4.77
C GLU A 223 -53.92 32.73 -4.51
N ALA A 224 -52.84 32.88 -5.30
CA ALA A 224 -52.49 34.07 -6.10
C ALA A 224 -51.00 34.44 -6.04
N GLY A 225 -50.43 34.78 -7.20
CA GLY A 225 -49.42 35.84 -7.28
C GLY A 225 -48.06 35.47 -7.84
N ILE A 226 -47.86 35.86 -9.11
CA ILE A 226 -46.60 35.99 -9.85
C ILE A 226 -45.58 36.88 -9.09
N GLY A 227 -44.30 36.52 -9.10
CA GLY A 227 -43.21 37.38 -8.62
C GLY A 227 -41.82 36.81 -8.87
N GLU A 228 -41.07 37.49 -9.73
CA GLU A 228 -39.76 37.15 -10.27
C GLU A 228 -38.59 37.69 -9.41
N ARG A 229 -37.39 37.09 -9.57
CA ARG A 229 -36.04 37.45 -9.01
C ARG A 229 -35.79 36.90 -7.59
N ASP A 230 -34.68 36.25 -7.28
CA ASP A 230 -33.29 36.66 -7.51
C ASP A 230 -32.36 35.42 -7.46
N ARG A 231 -31.39 35.33 -8.38
CA ARG A 231 -30.39 34.26 -8.43
C ARG A 231 -29.23 34.63 -7.50
N ARG A 232 -29.11 33.93 -6.36
CA ARG A 232 -27.85 33.85 -5.61
C ARG A 232 -27.35 32.41 -5.63
N SER A 233 -26.18 32.21 -6.24
CA SER A 233 -25.38 30.99 -6.15
C SER A 233 -25.03 30.70 -4.68
N PRO A 234 -25.03 29.43 -4.22
CA PRO A 234 -24.45 29.09 -2.93
C PRO A 234 -22.92 29.03 -3.06
N ASP A 235 -22.26 29.70 -2.13
CA ASP A 235 -20.82 29.75 -1.90
C ASP A 235 -20.28 28.37 -1.44
N PRO A 236 -19.10 27.87 -1.89
CA PRO A 236 -18.63 26.50 -1.60
C PRO A 236 -17.99 26.32 -0.21
N HIS A 237 -18.10 27.28 0.70
CA HIS A 237 -17.39 27.28 1.98
C HIS A 237 -18.31 27.65 3.15
N ALA A 238 -19.07 26.68 3.65
CA ALA A 238 -19.73 26.78 4.95
C ALA A 238 -19.77 25.39 5.61
N HIS A 239 -18.65 25.00 6.23
CA HIS A 239 -18.58 23.87 7.14
C HIS A 239 -18.11 24.38 8.50
N ASP A 240 -19.03 25.00 9.25
CA ASP A 240 -18.93 25.22 10.69
C ASP A 240 -20.32 25.04 11.29
N ALA A 241 -20.70 23.79 11.52
CA ALA A 241 -21.83 23.45 12.39
C ALA A 241 -21.55 22.08 13.00
N GLU A 242 -21.11 22.08 14.27
CA GLU A 242 -21.05 20.89 15.09
C GLU A 242 -22.45 20.24 15.16
N PRO A 243 -22.58 18.93 14.95
CA PRO A 243 -23.87 18.26 15.12
C PRO A 243 -24.18 18.11 16.61
N GLN A 244 -24.96 19.06 17.14
CA GLN A 244 -25.66 18.89 18.41
C GLN A 244 -26.76 17.84 18.24
N GLY A 245 -26.65 16.73 18.97
CA GLY A 245 -27.77 15.81 19.19
C GLY A 245 -27.50 14.34 18.89
N ARG A 246 -26.67 13.67 19.71
CA ARG A 246 -26.66 12.19 19.82
C ARG A 246 -26.42 11.76 21.27
N SER A 247 -27.50 11.72 22.04
CA SER A 247 -27.54 11.19 23.41
C SER A 247 -28.05 9.74 23.38
N GLY A 248 -27.19 8.78 23.72
CA GLY A 248 -27.59 7.39 23.95
C GLY A 248 -26.40 6.43 24.03
N ARG A 249 -25.80 6.31 25.22
CA ARG A 249 -24.77 5.32 25.65
C ARG A 249 -23.30 5.49 25.25
N HIS A 250 -22.92 6.35 24.29
CA HIS A 250 -21.51 6.54 23.88
C HIS A 250 -20.89 7.92 24.19
N ALA A 251 -21.55 8.75 25.01
CA ALA A 251 -21.21 10.18 25.18
C ALA A 251 -20.20 10.52 26.30
N GLN A 252 -19.67 9.54 27.03
CA GLN A 252 -18.72 9.76 28.13
C GLN A 252 -17.43 9.00 27.86
N GLY A 253 -16.45 9.68 27.27
CA GLY A 253 -15.12 9.12 27.01
C GLY A 253 -14.09 10.22 26.78
N ALA A 254 -12.86 9.99 27.21
CA ALA A 254 -11.76 10.94 27.03
C ALA A 254 -11.10 10.73 25.64
N THR A 255 -10.80 11.81 24.93
CA THR A 255 -10.31 11.74 23.55
C THR A 255 -8.78 11.65 23.47
N VAL A 256 -8.27 10.70 22.69
CA VAL A 256 -6.87 10.67 22.26
C VAL A 256 -6.73 11.54 21.02
N ARG A 257 -5.84 12.53 21.04
CA ARG A 257 -5.60 13.44 19.91
C ARG A 257 -4.21 13.29 19.31
N SER A 258 -4.05 13.59 18.03
CA SER A 258 -2.74 13.59 17.37
C SER A 258 -1.84 14.73 17.89
N ARG A 259 -0.52 14.48 17.98
CA ARG A 259 0.50 15.51 18.31
C ARG A 259 1.23 16.06 17.09
N SER A 260 0.96 15.50 15.92
CA SER A 260 1.58 15.87 14.66
C SER A 260 0.61 15.60 13.52
N ALA A 261 0.85 16.26 12.38
CA ALA A 261 0.15 15.94 11.14
C ALA A 261 0.88 14.82 10.38
N GLY A 262 0.15 13.94 9.70
CA GLY A 262 0.73 12.89 8.86
C GLY A 262 -0.28 11.85 8.42
N PHE A 263 0.13 10.91 7.57
CA PHE A 263 -0.67 9.75 7.21
C PHE A 263 -0.57 8.68 8.29
N LEU A 264 -1.71 8.14 8.72
CA LEU A 264 -1.74 6.99 9.62
C LEU A 264 -1.26 5.74 8.87
N ARG A 265 -0.16 5.14 9.33
CA ARG A 265 0.45 3.97 8.69
C ARG A 265 0.07 2.67 9.38
N VAL A 266 0.13 2.68 10.71
CA VAL A 266 -0.08 1.50 11.55
C VAL A 266 -0.90 1.88 12.77
N ILE A 267 -1.85 1.02 13.12
CA ILE A 267 -2.53 0.97 14.40
C ILE A 267 -2.10 -0.34 15.09
N ASP A 268 -1.44 -0.23 16.24
CA ASP A 268 -1.05 -1.37 17.08
C ASP A 268 -2.26 -1.83 17.92
N HIS A 269 -3.13 -2.62 17.30
CA HIS A 269 -4.35 -3.12 17.95
C HIS A 269 -4.03 -4.06 19.13
N SER A 270 -2.97 -4.87 19.06
CA SER A 270 -2.51 -5.72 20.16
C SER A 270 -2.12 -4.89 21.38
N GLY A 271 -1.27 -3.87 21.19
CA GLY A 271 -0.87 -2.99 22.29
C GLY A 271 -2.04 -2.22 22.88
N LEU A 272 -3.01 -1.81 22.05
CA LEU A 272 -4.25 -1.18 22.55
C LEU A 272 -5.12 -2.14 23.38
N VAL A 273 -5.24 -3.41 22.98
CA VAL A 273 -5.97 -4.43 23.76
C VAL A 273 -5.29 -4.68 25.10
N ASP A 274 -3.96 -4.83 25.12
CA ASP A 274 -3.20 -5.05 26.35
C ASP A 274 -3.37 -3.87 27.32
N LEU A 275 -3.20 -2.63 26.83
CA LEU A 275 -3.39 -1.41 27.62
C LEU A 275 -4.82 -1.28 28.15
N ALA A 276 -5.81 -1.62 27.32
CA ALA A 276 -7.22 -1.58 27.69
C ALA A 276 -7.58 -2.67 28.70
N LYS A 277 -6.99 -3.86 28.62
CA LYS A 277 -7.19 -4.94 29.61
C LYS A 277 -6.63 -4.55 30.97
N GLU A 278 -5.40 -4.05 31.00
CA GLU A 278 -4.71 -3.69 32.24
C GLU A 278 -5.40 -2.57 33.02
N ASN A 279 -6.02 -1.63 32.31
CA ASN A 279 -6.66 -0.45 32.90
C ASN A 279 -8.20 -0.51 32.88
N ASP A 280 -8.77 -1.67 32.54
CA ASP A 280 -10.21 -1.90 32.37
C ASP A 280 -10.93 -0.86 31.49
N LEU A 281 -10.33 -0.57 30.33
CA LEU A 281 -10.83 0.41 29.37
C LEU A 281 -11.57 -0.26 28.21
N PHE A 282 -12.30 0.58 27.49
CA PHE A 282 -12.81 0.31 26.15
C PHE A 282 -12.39 1.45 25.21
N VAL A 283 -11.75 1.12 24.07
CA VAL A 283 -11.16 2.08 23.14
C VAL A 283 -11.88 2.02 21.78
N GLU A 284 -12.53 3.11 21.41
CA GLU A 284 -13.16 3.28 20.10
C GLU A 284 -12.24 4.10 19.19
N VAL A 285 -11.65 3.47 18.18
CA VAL A 285 -10.80 4.13 17.19
C VAL A 285 -11.67 4.76 16.10
N VAL A 286 -11.38 6.01 15.74
CA VAL A 286 -12.18 6.79 14.77
C VAL A 286 -11.43 7.12 13.48
N VAL A 287 -10.16 6.70 13.37
CA VAL A 287 -9.29 6.93 12.20
C VAL A 287 -8.93 5.61 11.53
N ARG A 288 -8.66 5.66 10.22
CA ARG A 288 -8.27 4.47 9.42
C ARG A 288 -6.82 4.53 8.95
N PRO A 289 -6.10 3.40 8.88
CA PRO A 289 -4.84 3.35 8.16
C PRO A 289 -5.00 3.89 6.74
N GLY A 290 -4.03 4.67 6.29
CA GLY A 290 -4.05 5.38 5.02
C GLY A 290 -4.61 6.79 5.07
N GLU A 291 -5.33 7.14 6.12
CA GLU A 291 -5.95 8.44 6.28
C GLU A 291 -4.95 9.53 6.66
N PHE A 292 -5.14 10.75 6.13
CA PHE A 292 -4.39 11.91 6.60
C PHE A 292 -4.97 12.43 7.92
N VAL A 293 -4.13 12.50 8.94
CA VAL A 293 -4.46 12.97 10.28
C VAL A 293 -3.79 14.34 10.46
N PRO A 294 -4.53 15.46 10.51
CA PRO A 294 -3.99 16.76 10.90
C PRO A 294 -3.64 16.80 12.39
N LEU A 295 -2.90 17.84 12.78
CA LEU A 295 -2.60 18.14 14.19
C LEU A 295 -3.91 18.30 14.99
N ASP A 296 -3.91 17.81 16.23
CA ASP A 296 -5.03 17.87 17.18
C ASP A 296 -6.32 17.12 16.75
N ARG A 297 -6.23 16.26 15.74
CA ARG A 297 -7.35 15.40 15.34
C ARG A 297 -7.57 14.29 16.36
N VAL A 298 -8.84 14.00 16.66
CA VAL A 298 -9.24 12.83 17.47
C VAL A 298 -8.87 11.54 16.73
N LEU A 299 -8.09 10.69 17.41
CA LEU A 299 -7.65 9.37 16.95
C LEU A 299 -8.56 8.27 17.50
N ALA A 300 -8.93 8.39 18.78
CA ALA A 300 -9.77 7.43 19.49
C ALA A 300 -10.49 8.08 20.67
N VAL A 301 -11.55 7.43 21.14
CA VAL A 301 -12.29 7.74 22.35
C VAL A 301 -12.10 6.61 23.34
N VAL A 302 -11.70 6.94 24.58
CA VAL A 302 -11.42 5.97 25.64
C VAL A 302 -12.50 6.05 26.72
N HIS A 303 -13.12 4.91 27.02
CA HIS A 303 -14.21 4.76 27.98
C HIS A 303 -13.75 3.87 29.17
N GLY A 304 -14.37 4.04 30.34
CA GLY A 304 -14.16 3.16 31.50
C GLY A 304 -13.36 3.74 32.67
N ALA A 305 -12.95 5.00 32.61
CA ALA A 305 -12.22 5.61 33.71
C ALA A 305 -13.12 6.46 34.62
N SER A 306 -13.16 6.09 35.91
CA SER A 306 -13.99 6.70 36.94
C SER A 306 -13.91 8.23 36.95
N GLU A 307 -15.08 8.86 37.05
CA GLU A 307 -15.26 10.24 37.45
C GLU A 307 -14.63 10.46 38.84
N THR A 308 -13.71 11.41 38.96
CA THR A 308 -13.43 12.04 40.25
C THR A 308 -13.63 13.55 40.15
N GLY A 309 -14.78 14.01 40.65
CA GLY A 309 -14.97 15.36 41.17
C GLY A 309 -15.88 16.27 40.32
N PRO A 310 -16.91 16.91 40.92
CA PRO A 310 -17.66 17.96 40.25
C PRO A 310 -16.77 19.20 40.11
N GLY A 311 -16.35 19.54 38.89
CA GLY A 311 -15.68 20.81 38.59
C GLY A 311 -14.69 20.83 37.42
N SER A 312 -14.37 19.71 36.76
CA SER A 312 -13.38 19.71 35.67
C SER A 312 -14.04 19.60 34.29
N THR A 313 -13.83 20.63 33.49
CA THR A 313 -13.96 20.59 32.03
C THR A 313 -13.10 19.45 31.45
N GLY A 314 -13.73 18.40 30.93
CA GLY A 314 -13.12 17.38 30.05
C GLY A 314 -12.05 16.48 30.68
N THR A 315 -12.26 16.01 31.92
CA THR A 315 -11.26 15.30 32.73
C THR A 315 -10.73 14.01 32.11
N LYS A 316 -9.39 13.88 32.06
CA LYS A 316 -8.67 12.64 31.73
C LYS A 316 -9.25 11.45 32.50
N ALA A 317 -9.38 10.32 31.82
CA ALA A 317 -9.40 9.02 32.47
C ALA A 317 -8.33 8.95 33.58
N GLY A 318 -8.58 8.25 34.70
CA GLY A 318 -7.62 8.00 35.80
C GLY A 318 -6.31 7.28 35.42
N LEU A 319 -5.98 7.29 34.13
CA LEU A 319 -4.74 6.89 33.51
C LEU A 319 -3.61 7.87 33.81
N SER A 320 -2.40 7.35 33.92
CA SER A 320 -1.20 8.17 34.02
C SER A 320 -0.91 8.89 32.70
N ASP A 321 -0.06 9.92 32.74
CA ASP A 321 0.40 10.59 31.51
C ASP A 321 1.18 9.62 30.59
N ASP A 322 1.85 8.62 31.16
CA ASP A 322 2.57 7.58 30.41
C ASP A 322 1.59 6.66 29.65
N ASP A 323 0.47 6.26 30.27
CA ASP A 323 -0.57 5.45 29.61
C ASP A 323 -1.19 6.20 28.42
N TRP A 324 -1.43 7.51 28.58
CA TRP A 324 -1.92 8.36 27.49
C TRP A 324 -0.93 8.46 26.33
N ASP A 325 0.36 8.48 26.63
CA ASP A 325 1.42 8.50 25.63
C ASP A 325 1.60 7.13 24.96
N ASP A 326 1.39 6.04 25.68
CA ASP A 326 1.39 4.68 25.14
C ASP A 326 0.18 4.44 24.21
N ILE A 327 -1.04 4.81 24.63
CA ILE A 327 -2.24 4.74 23.77
C ILE A 327 -2.04 5.58 22.52
N ARG A 328 -1.52 6.80 22.65
CA ARG A 328 -1.21 7.65 21.49
C ARG A 328 -0.11 7.04 20.62
N GLY A 329 0.87 6.38 21.25
CA GLY A 329 1.98 5.70 20.62
C GLY A 329 1.59 4.50 19.76
N ALA A 330 0.41 3.93 19.98
CA ALA A 330 -0.19 2.90 19.13
C ALA A 330 -0.57 3.40 17.73
N PHE A 331 -0.71 4.72 17.54
CA PHE A 331 -1.03 5.34 16.25
C PHE A 331 0.25 5.87 15.60
N VAL A 332 0.77 5.14 14.61
CA VAL A 332 2.01 5.51 13.94
C VAL A 332 1.69 6.38 12.73
N LEU A 333 1.97 7.68 12.87
CA LEU A 333 1.88 8.66 11.78
C LEU A 333 3.22 8.76 11.04
N GLY A 334 3.17 9.01 9.73
CA GLY A 334 4.35 9.38 8.95
C GLY A 334 4.01 10.25 7.75
N ASP A 335 5.04 10.84 7.11
CA ASP A 335 4.84 11.84 6.04
C ASP A 335 4.20 11.28 4.76
N ARG A 336 4.11 9.95 4.65
CA ARG A 336 3.66 9.24 3.45
C ARG A 336 2.77 8.07 3.84
N ARG A 337 1.68 7.88 3.09
CA ARG A 337 0.76 6.74 3.14
C ARG A 337 1.44 5.44 2.72
N THR A 338 1.23 4.32 3.42
CA THR A 338 1.87 3.02 3.17
C THR A 338 0.84 1.91 3.02
N GLU A 339 1.17 0.83 2.32
CA GLU A 339 0.27 -0.33 2.09
C GLU A 339 0.23 -1.33 3.26
N ILE A 340 1.03 -1.14 4.31
CA ILE A 340 1.21 -2.09 5.44
C ILE A 340 -0.13 -2.55 6.04
N GLN A 341 -1.02 -1.60 6.34
CA GLN A 341 -2.39 -1.86 6.83
C GLN A 341 -3.46 -1.21 5.95
N ASP A 342 -3.12 -0.87 4.70
CA ASP A 342 -4.00 -0.16 3.78
C ASP A 342 -3.83 -0.68 2.34
N PRO A 343 -4.53 -1.77 2.00
CA PRO A 343 -4.49 -2.34 0.65
C PRO A 343 -5.08 -1.39 -0.40
N SER A 344 -5.89 -0.39 -0.01
CA SER A 344 -6.50 0.56 -0.94
C SER A 344 -5.46 1.49 -1.59
N LEU A 345 -4.25 1.61 -1.05
CA LEU A 345 -3.17 2.33 -1.71
C LEU A 345 -2.77 1.66 -3.04
N LEU A 346 -2.78 0.33 -3.10
CA LEU A 346 -2.40 -0.44 -4.29
C LEU A 346 -3.51 -0.40 -5.35
N VAL A 347 -4.78 -0.36 -4.90
CA VAL A 347 -5.92 -0.06 -5.77
C VAL A 347 -5.76 1.30 -6.41
N ASP A 348 -5.48 2.33 -5.62
CA ASP A 348 -5.29 3.68 -6.15
C ASP A 348 -4.17 3.77 -7.19
N GLN A 349 -3.10 3.01 -7.04
CA GLN A 349 -2.01 2.97 -8.01
C GLN A 349 -2.44 2.34 -9.34
N LEU A 350 -3.19 1.22 -9.29
CA LEU A 350 -3.75 0.59 -10.51
C LEU A 350 -4.80 1.48 -11.18
N VAL A 351 -5.64 2.12 -10.38
CA VAL A 351 -6.64 3.10 -10.84
C VAL A 351 -5.96 4.30 -11.49
N GLU A 352 -4.91 4.86 -10.86
CA GLU A 352 -4.17 6.00 -11.41
C GLU A 352 -3.55 5.65 -12.77
N MET A 353 -2.91 4.48 -12.89
CA MET A 353 -2.36 4.01 -14.18
C MET A 353 -3.47 3.81 -15.23
N GLY A 354 -4.54 3.11 -14.86
CA GLY A 354 -5.61 2.75 -15.78
C GLY A 354 -6.45 3.93 -16.23
N ALA A 355 -6.92 4.76 -15.30
CA ALA A 355 -7.69 5.96 -15.61
C ALA A 355 -6.86 6.99 -16.39
N ARG A 356 -5.56 7.14 -16.07
CA ARG A 356 -4.65 8.01 -16.83
C ARG A 356 -4.45 7.52 -18.25
N ALA A 357 -4.36 6.21 -18.47
CA ALA A 357 -4.27 5.64 -19.81
C ALA A 357 -5.50 5.95 -20.66
N LEU A 358 -6.68 6.05 -20.04
CA LEU A 358 -7.94 6.44 -20.71
C LEU A 358 -8.10 7.96 -20.89
N SER A 359 -7.22 8.77 -20.32
CA SER A 359 -7.32 10.22 -20.48
C SER A 359 -7.14 10.63 -21.95
N PRO A 360 -7.78 11.72 -22.41
CA PRO A 360 -7.70 12.16 -23.81
C PRO A 360 -6.26 12.38 -24.34
N GLY A 361 -5.30 12.62 -23.46
CA GLY A 361 -3.89 12.83 -23.83
C GLY A 361 -3.09 11.54 -24.06
N VAL A 362 -3.56 10.38 -23.57
CA VAL A 362 -2.87 9.08 -23.74
C VAL A 362 -3.68 8.16 -24.64
N ASN A 363 -4.98 7.97 -24.33
CA ASN A 363 -5.92 7.16 -25.09
C ASN A 363 -5.44 5.72 -25.39
N ASP A 364 -4.98 5.01 -24.36
CA ASP A 364 -4.54 3.61 -24.41
C ASP A 364 -5.47 2.70 -23.59
N PRO A 365 -6.53 2.14 -24.20
CA PRO A 365 -7.47 1.25 -23.50
C PRO A 365 -6.83 -0.07 -23.05
N HIS A 366 -5.77 -0.56 -23.71
CA HIS A 366 -5.18 -1.85 -23.36
C HIS A 366 -4.49 -1.82 -21.99
N THR A 367 -3.86 -0.69 -21.64
CA THR A 367 -3.30 -0.47 -20.31
C THR A 367 -4.39 -0.46 -19.24
N ALA A 368 -5.53 0.16 -19.51
CA ALA A 368 -6.67 0.18 -18.60
C ALA A 368 -7.29 -1.22 -18.39
N ILE A 369 -7.44 -1.99 -19.47
CA ILE A 369 -7.93 -3.38 -19.43
C ILE A 369 -7.03 -4.26 -18.56
N GLN A 370 -5.70 -4.10 -18.68
CA GLN A 370 -4.76 -4.82 -17.82
C GLN A 370 -4.92 -4.43 -16.33
N CYS A 371 -5.13 -3.16 -16.03
CA CYS A 371 -5.38 -2.70 -14.66
C CYS A 371 -6.71 -3.27 -14.11
N LEU A 372 -7.79 -3.22 -14.89
CA LEU A 372 -9.09 -3.79 -14.53
C LEU A 372 -9.00 -5.29 -14.22
N GLY A 373 -8.23 -6.05 -15.01
CA GLY A 373 -7.99 -7.47 -14.73
C GLY A 373 -7.30 -7.73 -13.38
N ARG A 374 -6.30 -6.91 -13.01
CA ARG A 374 -5.63 -7.01 -11.71
C ARG A 374 -6.53 -6.59 -10.56
N LEU A 375 -7.32 -5.54 -10.74
CA LEU A 375 -8.30 -5.07 -9.77
C LEU A 375 -9.40 -6.11 -9.53
N GLY A 376 -9.96 -6.69 -10.60
CA GLY A 376 -10.93 -7.78 -10.50
C GLY A 376 -10.41 -9.01 -9.76
N ASP A 377 -9.14 -9.39 -9.95
CA ASP A 377 -8.56 -10.49 -9.17
C ASP A 377 -8.41 -10.13 -7.69
N GLY A 378 -7.93 -8.93 -7.36
CA GLY A 378 -7.79 -8.46 -5.98
C GLY A 378 -9.13 -8.34 -5.25
N VAL A 379 -10.14 -7.73 -5.89
CA VAL A 379 -11.51 -7.60 -5.35
C VAL A 379 -12.15 -8.97 -5.20
N GLY A 380 -12.00 -9.86 -6.19
CA GLY A 380 -12.54 -11.22 -6.11
C GLY A 380 -11.96 -12.04 -4.96
N ARG A 381 -10.64 -11.94 -4.71
CA ARG A 381 -10.00 -12.60 -3.57
C ARG A 381 -10.44 -12.02 -2.23
N LEU A 382 -10.68 -10.71 -2.18
CA LEU A 382 -11.24 -10.05 -1.00
C LEU A 382 -12.67 -10.53 -0.71
N GLY A 383 -13.51 -10.68 -1.74
CA GLY A 383 -14.88 -11.20 -1.62
C GLY A 383 -14.95 -12.70 -1.29
N ALA A 384 -13.88 -13.44 -1.58
CA ALA A 384 -13.71 -14.85 -1.23
C ALA A 384 -13.23 -15.08 0.22
N ARG A 385 -13.01 -14.00 0.98
CA ARG A 385 -12.46 -14.05 2.34
C ARG A 385 -13.23 -13.10 3.26
N TYR A 386 -12.86 -13.13 4.54
CA TYR A 386 -13.46 -12.28 5.56
C TYR A 386 -12.59 -11.08 5.86
N TRP A 387 -13.23 -9.93 6.06
CA TRP A 387 -12.56 -8.74 6.59
C TRP A 387 -12.04 -9.04 8.00
N PRO A 388 -10.91 -8.43 8.41
CA PRO A 388 -10.40 -8.60 9.75
C PRO A 388 -11.42 -8.12 10.78
N ALA A 389 -11.32 -8.67 11.99
CA ALA A 389 -12.14 -8.25 13.11
C ALA A 389 -12.02 -6.74 13.30
N PHE A 390 -13.17 -6.06 13.35
CA PHE A 390 -13.23 -4.66 13.76
C PHE A 390 -13.41 -4.54 15.28
N ARG A 391 -13.76 -5.64 15.97
CA ARG A 391 -13.75 -5.73 17.44
C ARG A 391 -12.62 -6.64 17.88
N HIS A 392 -11.68 -6.11 18.65
CA HIS A 392 -10.61 -6.87 19.24
C HIS A 392 -10.93 -7.19 20.70
N ARG A 393 -10.81 -8.47 21.04
CA ARG A 393 -11.12 -9.01 22.37
C ARG A 393 -9.83 -9.33 23.13
N ASP A 394 -9.89 -9.23 24.45
CA ASP A 394 -8.83 -9.77 25.32
C ASP A 394 -8.95 -11.30 25.46
N ASP A 395 -8.00 -11.92 26.17
CA ASP A 395 -7.99 -13.37 26.44
C ASP A 395 -9.23 -13.85 27.23
N ASP A 396 -9.93 -12.93 27.91
CA ASP A 396 -11.14 -13.19 28.67
C ASP A 396 -12.42 -13.05 27.81
N GLY A 397 -12.26 -12.77 26.51
CA GLY A 397 -13.34 -12.64 25.53
C GLY A 397 -14.06 -11.30 25.53
N GLN A 398 -13.62 -10.33 26.33
CA GLN A 398 -14.23 -9.00 26.40
C GLN A 398 -13.74 -8.11 25.26
N VAL A 399 -14.65 -7.40 24.59
CA VAL A 399 -14.27 -6.43 23.55
C VAL A 399 -13.57 -5.25 24.21
N ARG A 400 -12.31 -5.00 23.85
CA ARG A 400 -11.49 -3.92 24.40
C ARG A 400 -11.25 -2.80 23.41
N VAL A 401 -11.12 -3.11 22.12
CA VAL A 401 -10.83 -2.13 21.08
C VAL A 401 -11.78 -2.32 19.90
N VAL A 402 -12.36 -1.24 19.41
CA VAL A 402 -13.17 -1.22 18.19
C VAL A 402 -12.52 -0.33 17.15
N LEU A 403 -12.29 -0.88 15.96
CA LEU A 403 -11.81 -0.18 14.77
C LEU A 403 -12.99 0.21 13.87
N PRO A 404 -12.83 1.27 13.05
CA PRO A 404 -13.86 1.64 12.09
C PRO A 404 -13.96 0.57 10.99
N ARG A 405 -15.19 0.19 10.64
CA ARG A 405 -15.48 -0.86 9.65
C ARG A 405 -15.16 -0.40 8.23
N THR A 406 -14.28 -1.11 7.53
CA THR A 406 -14.10 -0.95 6.08
C THR A 406 -15.04 -1.90 5.36
N GLU A 407 -15.86 -1.39 4.44
CA GLU A 407 -16.82 -2.20 3.71
C GLU A 407 -16.27 -2.64 2.36
N PHE A 408 -16.69 -3.83 1.91
CA PHE A 408 -16.34 -4.34 0.60
C PHE A 408 -16.82 -3.40 -0.52
N ALA A 409 -18.00 -2.81 -0.36
CA ALA A 409 -18.59 -1.87 -1.32
C ALA A 409 -17.66 -0.68 -1.60
N ASP A 410 -17.10 -0.06 -0.56
CA ASP A 410 -16.13 1.05 -0.71
C ASP A 410 -14.92 0.63 -1.55
N PHE A 411 -14.42 -0.59 -1.32
CA PHE A 411 -13.25 -1.12 -2.01
C PHE A 411 -13.55 -1.45 -3.48
N ALA A 412 -14.71 -2.04 -3.76
CA ALA A 412 -15.16 -2.34 -5.12
C ALA A 412 -15.43 -1.05 -5.91
N TRP A 413 -16.16 -0.10 -5.31
CA TRP A 413 -16.42 1.21 -5.88
C TRP A 413 -15.12 1.94 -6.23
N ARG A 414 -14.20 2.04 -5.27
CA ARG A 414 -12.89 2.68 -5.48
C ARG A 414 -12.08 2.03 -6.60
N SER A 415 -12.23 0.73 -6.80
CA SER A 415 -11.52 -0.03 -7.84
C SER A 415 -12.06 0.26 -9.24
N PHE A 416 -13.38 0.36 -9.40
CA PHE A 416 -14.00 0.36 -10.73
C PHE A 416 -14.61 1.70 -11.14
N ALA A 417 -15.18 2.48 -10.21
CA ALA A 417 -15.90 3.71 -10.51
C ALA A 417 -15.08 4.75 -11.32
N PRO A 418 -13.77 4.94 -11.08
CA PRO A 418 -12.98 5.88 -11.89
C PRO A 418 -12.93 5.50 -13.38
N PHE A 419 -12.95 4.21 -13.72
CA PHE A 419 -12.95 3.75 -15.10
C PHE A 419 -14.28 4.04 -15.80
N ARG A 420 -15.39 4.20 -15.07
CA ARG A 420 -16.66 4.67 -15.64
C ARG A 420 -16.52 6.07 -16.22
N GLN A 421 -15.90 6.99 -15.49
CA GLN A 421 -15.77 8.39 -15.89
C GLN A 421 -14.96 8.57 -17.18
N TYR A 422 -13.85 7.86 -17.31
CA TYR A 422 -12.94 8.01 -18.46
C TYR A 422 -13.17 6.94 -19.56
N GLY A 423 -13.75 5.79 -19.20
CA GLY A 423 -13.82 4.60 -20.05
C GLY A 423 -15.20 4.24 -20.56
N ALA A 424 -16.29 4.84 -20.06
CA ALA A 424 -17.63 4.62 -20.61
C ALA A 424 -17.71 4.99 -22.11
N GLY A 425 -16.75 5.80 -22.57
CA GLY A 425 -16.57 6.18 -23.96
C GLY A 425 -16.05 5.07 -24.90
N ASP A 426 -15.50 3.97 -24.35
CA ASP A 426 -14.86 2.91 -25.12
C ASP A 426 -15.56 1.57 -24.82
N PRO A 427 -16.28 0.98 -25.79
CA PRO A 427 -16.97 -0.29 -25.60
C PRO A 427 -16.07 -1.43 -25.09
N THR A 428 -14.80 -1.43 -25.49
CA THR A 428 -13.81 -2.43 -25.05
C THR A 428 -13.55 -2.31 -23.55
N VAL A 429 -13.50 -1.08 -23.03
CA VAL A 429 -13.30 -0.80 -21.61
C VAL A 429 -14.55 -1.09 -20.80
N VAL A 430 -15.73 -0.75 -21.33
CA VAL A 430 -17.04 -1.14 -20.74
C VAL A 430 -17.10 -2.65 -20.55
N VAL A 431 -16.87 -3.41 -21.62
CA VAL A 431 -16.86 -4.88 -21.57
C VAL A 431 -15.82 -5.37 -20.57
N ALA A 432 -14.60 -4.86 -20.61
CA ALA A 432 -13.54 -5.30 -19.70
C ALA A 432 -13.85 -5.05 -18.22
N LEU A 433 -14.49 -3.93 -17.88
CA LEU A 433 -14.92 -3.63 -16.50
C LEU A 433 -15.98 -4.62 -16.04
N VAL A 434 -17.02 -4.83 -16.86
CA VAL A 434 -18.11 -5.79 -16.57
C VAL A 434 -17.56 -7.20 -16.42
N GLU A 435 -16.62 -7.61 -17.27
CA GLU A 435 -15.94 -8.89 -17.16
C GLU A 435 -15.12 -9.01 -15.87
N ALA A 436 -14.33 -7.99 -15.53
CA ALA A 436 -13.49 -7.98 -14.33
C ALA A 436 -14.33 -8.01 -13.04
N ALA A 437 -15.40 -7.21 -12.98
CA ALA A 437 -16.36 -7.23 -11.87
C ALA A 437 -17.09 -8.58 -11.79
N GLY A 438 -17.44 -9.19 -12.93
CA GLY A 438 -18.08 -10.51 -12.95
C GLY A 438 -17.17 -11.63 -12.45
N LEU A 439 -15.88 -11.59 -12.80
CA LEU A 439 -14.90 -12.52 -12.25
C LEU A 439 -14.71 -12.33 -10.73
N ALA A 440 -14.81 -11.10 -10.24
CA ALA A 440 -14.82 -10.84 -8.81
C ALA A 440 -16.08 -11.38 -8.13
N ALA A 441 -17.26 -11.12 -8.72
CA ALA A 441 -18.56 -11.54 -8.18
C ALA A 441 -18.68 -13.07 -8.10
N ALA A 442 -18.15 -13.80 -9.10
CA ALA A 442 -18.12 -15.26 -9.11
C ALA A 442 -17.35 -15.88 -7.92
N ARG A 443 -16.47 -15.12 -7.27
CA ARG A 443 -15.70 -15.55 -6.10
C ARG A 443 -16.28 -15.07 -4.77
N CYS A 444 -17.25 -14.15 -4.81
CA CYS A 444 -17.82 -13.55 -3.60
C CYS A 444 -18.71 -14.56 -2.88
N ILE A 445 -18.43 -14.79 -1.60
CA ILE A 445 -19.22 -15.69 -0.74
C ILE A 445 -20.50 -15.00 -0.26
N ARG A 446 -20.41 -13.69 0.01
CA ARG A 446 -21.49 -12.88 0.61
C ARG A 446 -22.36 -12.24 -0.46
N GLU A 447 -23.68 -12.29 -0.28
CA GLU A 447 -24.65 -11.68 -1.21
C GLU A 447 -24.47 -10.17 -1.32
N ALA A 448 -24.28 -9.48 -0.18
CA ALA A 448 -24.03 -8.03 -0.16
C ALA A 448 -22.81 -7.59 -0.98
N ASP A 449 -21.80 -8.45 -1.15
CA ASP A 449 -20.63 -8.15 -2.00
C ASP A 449 -20.97 -8.27 -3.48
N ARG A 450 -21.81 -9.24 -3.84
CA ARG A 450 -22.31 -9.40 -5.20
C ARG A 450 -23.21 -8.23 -5.58
N ASP A 451 -24.05 -7.78 -4.66
CA ASP A 451 -24.90 -6.60 -4.85
C ASP A 451 -24.07 -5.33 -5.06
N ALA A 452 -23.00 -5.14 -4.29
CA ALA A 452 -22.10 -4.00 -4.47
C ALA A 452 -21.39 -4.01 -5.84
N LEU A 453 -21.03 -5.20 -6.35
CA LEU A 453 -20.46 -5.33 -7.70
C LEU A 453 -21.50 -5.14 -8.80
N GLN A 454 -22.75 -5.57 -8.56
CA GLN A 454 -23.87 -5.35 -9.46
C GLN A 454 -24.14 -3.85 -9.63
N GLU A 455 -24.15 -3.08 -8.55
CA GLU A 455 -24.31 -1.61 -8.58
C GLU A 455 -23.23 -0.94 -9.43
N VAL A 456 -21.96 -1.32 -9.24
CA VAL A 456 -20.84 -0.83 -10.07
C VAL A 456 -21.03 -1.15 -11.56
N VAL A 457 -21.50 -2.35 -11.88
CA VAL A 457 -21.73 -2.80 -13.25
C VAL A 457 -22.89 -2.05 -13.89
N ASP A 458 -24.00 -1.89 -13.17
CA ASP A 458 -25.18 -1.19 -13.67
C ASP A 458 -24.84 0.27 -13.99
N GLU A 459 -24.10 0.97 -13.12
CA GLU A 459 -23.63 2.32 -13.42
C GLU A 459 -22.76 2.39 -14.68
N MET A 460 -21.85 1.42 -14.87
CA MET A 460 -20.99 1.39 -16.05
C MET A 460 -21.80 1.12 -17.33
N LEU A 461 -22.76 0.21 -17.26
CA LEU A 461 -23.64 -0.11 -18.38
C LEU A 461 -24.52 1.07 -18.75
N ASP A 462 -25.11 1.75 -17.77
CA ASP A 462 -25.92 2.95 -17.98
C ASP A 462 -25.09 4.04 -18.67
N ALA A 463 -23.87 4.30 -18.18
CA ALA A 463 -22.98 5.28 -18.78
C ALA A 463 -22.52 4.89 -20.21
N GLY A 464 -22.25 3.61 -20.46
CA GLY A 464 -21.80 3.12 -21.77
C GLY A 464 -22.90 3.06 -22.82
N LEU A 465 -24.13 2.68 -22.41
CA LEU A 465 -25.28 2.50 -23.30
C LEU A 465 -26.06 3.79 -23.58
N ALA A 466 -26.01 4.79 -22.68
CA ALA A 466 -26.67 6.07 -22.85
C ALA A 466 -26.12 6.93 -24.00
N ARG A 467 -25.12 6.45 -24.75
CA ARG A 467 -24.45 7.20 -25.81
C ARG A 467 -25.17 7.07 -27.13
N ASP A 468 -25.48 8.21 -27.74
CA ASP A 468 -26.18 8.29 -29.03
C ASP A 468 -25.40 7.65 -30.19
N SER A 469 -24.07 7.59 -30.10
CA SER A 469 -23.17 7.17 -31.19
C SER A 469 -22.69 5.71 -31.11
N ILE A 470 -23.31 4.86 -30.29
CA ILE A 470 -22.88 3.46 -30.14
C ILE A 470 -23.30 2.60 -31.35
N SER A 471 -22.34 1.87 -31.93
CA SER A 471 -22.61 0.93 -33.01
C SER A 471 -23.49 -0.24 -32.54
N PRO A 472 -24.40 -0.78 -33.37
CA PRO A 472 -25.15 -1.99 -33.04
C PRO A 472 -24.26 -3.19 -32.68
N SER A 473 -23.05 -3.26 -33.23
CA SER A 473 -22.11 -4.33 -32.88
C SER A 473 -21.59 -4.18 -31.45
N ASP A 474 -21.21 -2.96 -31.07
CA ASP A 474 -20.68 -2.66 -29.73
C ASP A 474 -21.76 -2.84 -28.67
N ARG A 475 -22.99 -2.39 -28.97
CA ARG A 475 -24.14 -2.61 -28.10
C ARG A 475 -24.36 -4.10 -27.80
N ARG A 476 -24.32 -4.96 -28.83
CA ARG A 476 -24.42 -6.42 -28.64
C ARG A 476 -23.30 -6.99 -27.78
N GLN A 477 -22.07 -6.48 -27.91
CA GLN A 477 -20.95 -6.94 -27.08
C GLN A 477 -21.14 -6.56 -25.61
N ILE A 478 -21.60 -5.34 -25.34
CA ILE A 478 -21.90 -4.86 -23.97
C ILE A 478 -23.05 -5.67 -23.35
N GLU A 479 -24.13 -5.89 -24.10
CA GLU A 479 -25.27 -6.72 -23.65
C GLU A 479 -24.83 -8.15 -23.36
N SER A 480 -24.01 -8.75 -24.23
CA SER A 480 -23.46 -10.09 -24.00
C SER A 480 -22.56 -10.14 -22.74
N ALA A 481 -21.84 -9.07 -22.43
CA ALA A 481 -21.04 -8.98 -21.20
C ALA A 481 -21.94 -8.88 -19.96
N ARG A 482 -23.05 -8.13 -20.03
CA ARG A 482 -24.08 -8.06 -18.97
C ARG A 482 -24.67 -9.44 -18.68
N GLU A 483 -25.02 -10.20 -19.71
CA GLU A 483 -25.55 -11.57 -19.54
C GLU A 483 -24.54 -12.50 -18.85
N ARG A 484 -23.26 -12.45 -19.27
CA ARG A 484 -22.19 -13.22 -18.62
C ARG A 484 -21.97 -12.81 -17.17
N PHE A 485 -22.07 -11.52 -16.86
CA PHE A 485 -22.02 -11.03 -15.48
C PHE A 485 -23.16 -11.61 -14.64
N ALA A 486 -24.41 -11.51 -15.11
CA ALA A 486 -25.56 -12.04 -14.40
C ALA A 486 -25.44 -13.56 -14.15
N PHE A 487 -24.97 -14.32 -15.16
CA PHE A 487 -24.70 -15.74 -15.00
C PHE A 487 -23.65 -16.02 -13.91
N ARG A 488 -22.55 -15.25 -13.88
CA ARG A 488 -21.49 -15.39 -12.86
C ARG A 488 -21.99 -15.11 -11.44
N VAL A 489 -22.87 -14.12 -11.27
CA VAL A 489 -23.51 -13.83 -9.99
C VAL A 489 -24.40 -15.00 -9.54
N GLN A 490 -25.14 -15.62 -10.46
CA GLN A 490 -26.03 -16.75 -10.16
C GLN A 490 -25.28 -18.02 -9.75
N VAL A 491 -24.12 -18.30 -10.35
CA VAL A 491 -23.32 -19.51 -10.05
C VAL A 491 -22.28 -19.29 -8.94
N ALA A 492 -22.23 -18.10 -8.35
CA ALA A 492 -21.32 -17.79 -7.26
C ALA A 492 -21.63 -18.64 -6.01
N PRO A 493 -20.62 -18.96 -5.18
CA PRO A 493 -20.83 -19.75 -3.97
C PRO A 493 -21.78 -19.04 -3.00
N SER A 494 -22.72 -19.78 -2.42
CA SER A 494 -23.54 -19.30 -1.30
C SER A 494 -22.89 -19.69 0.03
N SER A 495 -22.98 -18.81 1.02
CA SER A 495 -22.47 -19.05 2.38
C SER A 495 -23.06 -20.30 3.06
N ASP A 496 -24.19 -20.81 2.57
CA ASP A 496 -24.85 -22.04 3.03
C ASP A 496 -24.20 -23.33 2.51
N GLN A 497 -23.39 -23.26 1.45
CA GLN A 497 -22.65 -24.42 0.96
C GLN A 497 -21.29 -24.46 1.65
N GLY A 498 -21.25 -25.12 2.81
CA GLY A 498 -20.06 -25.27 3.64
C GLY A 498 -18.79 -25.54 2.82
N ILE A 499 -17.85 -24.59 2.91
CA ILE A 499 -16.51 -24.72 2.34
C ILE A 499 -15.83 -25.87 3.08
N LYS A 500 -15.86 -27.08 2.50
CA LYS A 500 -14.94 -28.13 2.94
C LYS A 500 -13.56 -27.79 2.40
N PRO A 501 -12.53 -27.62 3.25
CA PRO A 501 -11.18 -27.43 2.77
C PRO A 501 -10.77 -28.67 1.96
N GLN A 502 -10.35 -28.46 0.71
CA GLN A 502 -9.69 -29.51 -0.05
C GLN A 502 -8.31 -29.74 0.57
N GLN A 503 -8.06 -30.99 1.00
CA GLN A 503 -6.79 -31.47 1.55
C GLN A 503 -5.67 -31.48 0.51
#